data_AF-A0AAT9HTS9-F1
#
_entry.id   AF-A0AAT9HTS9-F1
#
_cell.length_a   1.000
_cell.length_b   1.000
_cell.length_c   1.000
_cell.angle_alpha   90.00
_cell.angle_beta   90.00
_cell.angle_gamma   90.00
#
_symmetry.space_group_name_H-M   'P 1'
#
loop_
_entity.id
_entity.type
_entity.pdbx_description
1 polymer ?
#
loop_
_entity_poly.entity_id
_entity_poly.type
_entity_poly.pdbx_seq_one_letter_code
_entity_poly.pdbx_strand_id
1 'polypeptide(L)'
;MHGVLLVLGFAGTLVALERAVALGGRWPCLAPGALGAGGLLLLTPLDLAVPRLLLVAGTAVLVALYVGFWRRQPSAALVAQAAGAVSGLGAALLWLGGLDVPRLLPWLAAFLVLTIAGERLELARVALLAPAPNPPSWPASAPSPPVSSPP
;
A
#
# COMPACT_ATOMS: atom_id res chain seq x y z
N MET A 1 -1.89 7.26 -21.21
CA MET A 1 -1.26 8.12 -20.18
C MET A 1 -2.02 8.10 -18.86
N HIS A 2 -3.35 8.24 -18.85
CA HIS A 2 -4.18 8.24 -17.63
C HIS A 2 -3.95 7.06 -16.66
N GLY A 3 -3.79 5.82 -17.15
CA GLY A 3 -3.55 4.66 -16.28
C GLY A 3 -2.23 4.75 -15.49
N VAL A 4 -1.16 5.23 -16.12
CA VAL A 4 0.14 5.44 -15.45
C VAL A 4 0.02 6.53 -14.39
N LEU A 5 -0.69 7.62 -14.71
CA LEU A 5 -0.91 8.72 -13.77
C LEU A 5 -1.69 8.25 -12.53
N LEU A 6 -2.78 7.50 -12.71
CA LEU A 6 -3.57 7.01 -11.58
C LEU A 6 -2.84 5.96 -10.75
N VAL A 7 -2.12 5.02 -11.39
CA VAL A 7 -1.49 3.92 -10.65
C VAL A 7 -0.17 4.36 -10.02
N LEU A 8 0.75 4.91 -10.80
CA LEU A 8 2.08 5.30 -10.30
C LEU A 8 2.06 6.67 -9.62
N GLY A 9 1.35 7.63 -10.21
CA GLY A 9 1.29 9.00 -9.68
C GLY A 9 0.37 9.14 -8.47
N PHE A 10 -0.84 8.59 -8.51
CA PHE A 10 -1.80 8.72 -7.40
C PHE A 10 -1.69 7.57 -6.40
N ALA A 11 -2.01 6.33 -6.79
CA ALA A 11 -2.00 5.19 -5.87
C ALA A 11 -0.60 4.93 -5.29
N GLY A 12 0.45 5.02 -6.13
CA GLY A 12 1.84 4.91 -5.69
C GLY A 12 2.22 5.95 -4.63
N THR A 13 1.76 7.20 -4.78
CA THR A 13 1.99 8.25 -3.79
C THR A 13 1.29 7.94 -2.47
N LEU A 14 0.05 7.45 -2.49
CA LEU A 14 -0.69 7.08 -1.28
C LEU A 14 0.02 5.95 -0.51
N VAL A 15 0.41 4.89 -1.22
CA VAL A 15 1.16 3.76 -0.63
C VAL A 15 2.47 4.26 -0.02
N ALA A 16 3.21 5.08 -0.77
CA ALA A 16 4.46 5.66 -0.29
C ALA A 16 4.27 6.57 0.94
N LEU A 17 3.19 7.34 0.97
CA LEU A 17 2.86 8.23 2.09
C LEU A 17 2.53 7.44 3.35
N GLU A 18 1.69 6.41 3.25
CA GLU A 18 1.36 5.53 4.38
C GLU A 18 2.62 4.91 4.98
N ARG A 19 3.49 4.35 4.13
CA ARG A 19 4.74 3.72 4.57
C ARG A 19 5.75 4.74 5.12
N ALA A 20 5.76 5.95 4.59
CA ALA A 20 6.56 7.05 5.12
C ALA A 20 6.11 7.47 6.53
N VAL A 21 4.80 7.58 6.75
CA VAL A 21 4.21 7.87 8.05
C VAL A 21 4.52 6.74 9.05
N ALA A 22 4.45 5.48 8.61
CA ALA A 22 4.76 4.33 9.46
C ALA A 22 6.25 4.23 9.87
N LEU A 23 7.19 4.64 9.01
CA LEU A 23 8.63 4.68 9.35
C LEU A 23 9.00 5.84 10.29
N GLY A 24 8.31 6.98 10.14
CA GLY A 24 8.67 8.23 10.80
C GLY A 24 9.94 8.87 10.24
N GLY A 25 10.02 10.20 10.30
CA GLY A 25 11.17 11.00 9.87
C GLY A 25 11.00 11.67 8.50
N ARG A 26 11.99 12.49 8.12
CA ARG A 26 11.93 13.36 6.92
C ARG A 26 12.37 12.68 5.62
N TRP A 27 13.20 11.63 5.73
CA TRP A 27 13.74 10.88 4.60
C TRP A 27 12.68 10.08 3.81
N PRO A 28 11.75 9.36 4.47
CA PRO A 28 10.73 8.59 3.76
C PRO A 28 9.77 9.44 2.92
N CYS A 29 9.61 10.73 3.26
CA CYS A 29 8.79 11.68 2.51
C CYS A 29 9.33 12.00 1.10
N LEU A 30 10.58 11.63 0.78
CA LEU A 30 11.13 11.81 -0.57
C LEU A 30 10.38 10.95 -1.61
N ALA A 31 9.94 9.75 -1.25
CA ALA A 31 9.19 8.86 -2.13
C ALA A 31 7.82 9.43 -2.55
N PRO A 32 6.90 9.78 -1.62
CA PRO A 32 5.62 10.37 -2.00
C PRO A 32 5.79 11.75 -2.63
N GLY A 33 6.81 12.52 -2.24
CA GLY A 33 7.14 13.79 -2.89
C GLY A 33 7.49 13.60 -4.37
N ALA A 34 8.36 12.64 -4.69
CA ALA A 34 8.77 12.35 -6.07
C ALA A 34 7.63 11.74 -6.91
N LEU A 35 6.88 10.79 -6.35
CA LEU A 35 5.73 10.18 -7.05
C LEU A 35 4.61 11.20 -7.30
N GLY A 36 4.28 12.02 -6.29
CA GLY A 36 3.23 13.02 -6.37
C GLY A 36 3.61 14.15 -7.33
N ALA A 37 4.83 14.67 -7.25
CA ALA A 37 5.33 15.67 -8.18
C ALA A 37 5.44 15.13 -9.61
N GLY A 38 5.87 13.87 -9.78
CA GLY A 38 5.91 13.20 -11.10
C GLY A 38 4.52 13.03 -11.70
N GLY A 39 3.54 12.64 -10.88
CA GLY A 39 2.13 12.57 -11.27
C GLY A 39 1.53 13.92 -11.65
N LEU A 40 1.81 14.98 -10.88
CA LEU A 40 1.34 16.34 -11.19
C LEU A 40 1.98 16.89 -12.48
N LEU A 41 3.28 16.67 -12.69
CA LEU A 41 3.95 17.13 -13.90
C LEU A 41 3.37 16.48 -15.17
N LEU A 42 2.79 15.29 -15.08
CA LEU A 42 2.09 14.67 -16.22
C LEU A 42 0.82 15.40 -16.65
N LEU A 43 0.29 16.29 -15.81
CA LEU A 43 -0.85 17.15 -16.15
C LEU A 43 -0.39 18.44 -16.84
N THR A 44 0.91 18.73 -16.83
CA THR A 44 1.48 19.92 -17.46
C THR A 44 1.98 19.63 -18.87
N PRO A 45 2.00 20.61 -19.78
CA PRO A 45 2.52 20.46 -21.14
C PRO A 45 4.06 20.39 -21.20
N LEU A 46 4.73 20.09 -20.08
CA LEU A 46 6.18 19.98 -19.99
C LEU A 46 6.69 18.69 -20.65
N ASP A 47 8.00 18.68 -20.93
CA ASP A 47 8.66 17.50 -21.49
C ASP A 47 8.47 16.28 -20.57
N LEU A 48 8.04 15.16 -21.17
CA LEU A 48 7.69 13.92 -20.48
C LEU A 48 8.91 13.23 -19.85
N ALA A 49 10.14 13.65 -20.18
CA ALA A 49 11.35 13.12 -19.58
C ALA A 49 11.39 13.35 -18.06
N VAL A 50 11.04 14.54 -17.59
CA VAL A 50 11.08 14.91 -16.17
C VAL A 50 10.11 14.09 -15.31
N PRO A 51 8.80 14.00 -15.62
CA PRO A 51 7.87 13.19 -14.83
C PRO A 51 8.20 11.71 -14.88
N ARG A 52 8.69 11.18 -16.01
CA ARG A 52 9.12 9.77 -16.10
C ARG A 52 10.28 9.48 -15.13
N LEU A 53 11.29 10.34 -15.10
CA LEU A 53 12.43 10.21 -14.18
C LEU A 53 11.99 10.33 -12.72
N LEU A 54 11.08 11.25 -12.40
CA LEU A 54 10.53 11.40 -11.06
C LEU A 54 9.76 10.15 -10.61
N LEU A 55 8.98 9.55 -11.49
CA LEU A 55 8.24 8.33 -11.18
C LEU A 55 9.16 7.12 -10.99
N VAL A 56 10.24 7.01 -11.78
CA VAL A 56 11.29 6.01 -11.55
C VAL A 56 12.00 6.23 -10.22
N ALA A 57 12.40 7.47 -9.91
CA ALA A 57 13.03 7.80 -8.64
C ALA A 57 12.11 7.51 -7.45
N GLY A 58 10.84 7.91 -7.53
CA GLY A 58 9.85 7.69 -6.49
C GLY A 58 9.56 6.21 -6.23
N THR A 59 9.41 5.40 -7.29
CA THR A 59 9.24 3.95 -7.16
C THR A 59 10.51 3.26 -6.65
N ALA A 60 11.69 3.73 -7.03
CA ALA A 60 12.96 3.21 -6.51
C ALA A 60 13.12 3.48 -5.00
N VAL A 61 12.76 4.69 -4.55
CA VAL A 61 12.75 5.01 -3.12
C VAL A 61 11.71 4.16 -2.39
N LEU A 62 10.51 3.96 -2.96
CA LEU A 62 9.50 3.07 -2.36
C LEU A 62 10.03 1.64 -2.17
N VAL A 63 10.71 1.07 -3.17
CA VAL A 63 11.38 -0.23 -3.06
C VAL A 63 12.44 -0.20 -1.94
N ALA A 64 13.25 0.85 -1.87
CA ALA A 64 14.26 0.98 -0.82
C ALA A 64 13.65 1.05 0.60
N LEU A 65 12.50 1.72 0.77
CA LEU A 65 11.76 1.72 2.03
C LEU A 65 11.33 0.31 2.42
N TYR A 66 10.80 -0.48 1.48
CA TYR A 66 10.42 -1.87 1.74
C TYR A 66 11.61 -2.77 2.07
N VAL A 67 12.76 -2.59 1.42
CA VAL A 67 13.99 -3.29 1.79
C VAL A 67 14.44 -2.91 3.21
N GLY A 68 14.32 -1.64 3.59
CA GLY A 68 14.58 -1.17 4.95
C GLY A 68 13.68 -1.84 6.00
N PHE A 69 12.38 -1.94 5.72
CA PHE A 69 11.42 -2.67 6.56
C PHE A 69 11.73 -4.16 6.66
N TRP A 70 12.04 -4.81 5.53
CA TRP A 70 12.41 -6.22 5.47
C TRP A 70 13.57 -6.55 6.40
N ARG A 71 14.59 -5.69 6.45
CA ARG A 71 15.75 -5.87 7.33
C ARG A 71 15.41 -5.75 8.81
N ARG A 72 14.33 -5.05 9.18
CA ARG A 72 13.92 -4.89 10.59
C ARG A 72 13.00 -6.01 11.05
N GLN A 73 11.99 -6.38 10.24
CA GLN A 73 11.07 -7.46 10.58
C GLN A 73 10.56 -8.16 9.30
N PRO A 74 11.12 -9.33 8.93
CA PRO A 74 10.68 -10.06 7.75
C PRO A 74 9.25 -10.58 7.94
N SER A 75 8.37 -10.29 6.97
CA SER A 75 6.97 -10.74 6.98
C SER A 75 6.50 -11.13 5.59
N ALA A 76 5.64 -12.15 5.48
CA ALA A 76 5.07 -12.55 4.19
C ALA A 76 4.30 -11.40 3.51
N ALA A 77 3.65 -10.55 4.31
CA ALA A 77 2.97 -9.34 3.83
C ALA A 77 3.96 -8.34 3.18
N LEU A 78 5.13 -8.12 3.80
CA LEU A 78 6.18 -7.27 3.23
C LEU A 78 6.76 -7.84 1.95
N VAL A 79 6.87 -9.17 1.80
CA VAL A 79 7.31 -9.78 0.53
C VAL A 79 6.34 -9.40 -0.59
N ALA A 80 5.03 -9.55 -0.35
CA ALA A 80 4.01 -9.22 -1.34
C ALA A 80 4.07 -7.74 -1.71
N GLN A 81 4.15 -6.84 -0.72
CA GLN A 81 4.25 -5.39 -0.96
C GLN A 81 5.56 -5.01 -1.69
N ALA A 82 6.69 -5.63 -1.33
CA ALA A 82 7.97 -5.40 -2.00
C ALA A 82 7.94 -5.89 -3.46
N ALA A 83 7.35 -7.06 -3.72
CA ALA A 83 7.16 -7.56 -5.08
C ALA A 83 6.26 -6.62 -5.90
N GLY A 84 5.20 -6.08 -5.28
CA GLY A 84 4.38 -5.02 -5.85
C GLY A 84 5.22 -3.80 -6.21
N ALA A 85 5.98 -3.25 -5.28
CA ALA A 85 6.84 -2.09 -5.52
C ALA A 85 7.87 -2.33 -6.64
N VAL A 86 8.46 -3.52 -6.72
CA VAL A 86 9.38 -3.91 -7.81
C VAL A 86 8.67 -3.93 -9.16
N SER A 87 7.44 -4.45 -9.22
CA SER A 87 6.64 -4.34 -10.44
C SER A 87 6.27 -2.89 -10.79
N GLY A 88 6.04 -2.02 -9.81
CA GLY A 88 5.84 -0.59 -10.03
C GLY A 88 7.08 0.08 -10.64
N LEU A 89 8.26 -0.23 -10.10
CA LEU A 89 9.54 0.25 -10.64
C LEU A 89 9.78 -0.27 -12.07
N GLY A 90 9.48 -1.54 -12.34
CA GLY A 90 9.55 -2.11 -13.68
C GLY A 90 8.63 -1.39 -14.65
N ALA A 91 7.38 -1.10 -14.27
CA ALA A 91 6.47 -0.29 -15.08
C ALA A 91 7.05 1.10 -15.38
N ALA A 92 7.61 1.77 -14.36
CA ALA A 92 8.21 3.10 -14.52
C ALA A 92 9.43 3.08 -15.46
N LEU A 93 10.31 2.08 -15.33
CA LEU A 93 11.49 1.92 -16.20
C LEU A 93 11.12 1.59 -17.64
N LEU A 94 10.18 0.66 -17.83
CA LEU A 94 9.67 0.30 -19.17
C LEU A 94 9.03 1.51 -19.85
N TRP A 95 8.31 2.32 -19.08
CA TRP A 95 7.71 3.56 -19.60
C TRP A 95 8.74 4.65 -19.89
N LEU A 96 9.80 4.76 -19.08
CA LEU A 96 10.94 5.63 -19.38
C LEU A 96 11.61 5.22 -20.71
N GLY A 97 11.72 3.92 -20.97
CA GLY A 97 12.19 3.34 -22.23
C GLY A 97 11.25 3.53 -23.43
N GLY A 98 10.12 4.22 -23.26
CA GLY A 98 9.20 4.57 -24.35
C GLY A 98 8.21 3.48 -24.74
N LEU A 99 8.03 2.44 -23.92
CA LEU A 99 7.04 1.39 -24.21
C LEU A 99 5.59 1.89 -24.09
N ASP A 100 4.73 1.33 -24.93
CA ASP A 100 3.32 1.66 -24.96
C ASP A 100 2.58 1.21 -23.69
N VAL A 101 1.60 2.03 -23.28
CA VAL A 101 0.77 1.82 -22.09
C VAL A 101 0.11 0.43 -22.01
N PRO A 102 -0.40 -0.19 -23.10
CA PRO A 102 -0.98 -1.54 -23.04
C PRO A 102 -0.01 -2.61 -22.52
N ARG A 103 1.30 -2.45 -22.77
CA ARG A 103 2.33 -3.40 -22.28
C ARG A 103 2.67 -3.18 -20.80
N LEU A 104 2.38 -1.98 -20.28
CA LEU A 104 2.57 -1.64 -18.87
C LEU A 104 1.43 -2.13 -17.99
N LEU A 105 0.23 -2.33 -18.54
CA LEU A 105 -0.95 -2.79 -17.80
C LEU A 105 -0.69 -3.99 -16.87
N PRO A 106 -0.06 -5.09 -17.29
CA PRO A 106 0.20 -6.22 -16.40
C PRO A 106 1.12 -5.84 -15.24
N TRP A 107 2.11 -4.97 -15.47
CA TRP A 107 3.01 -4.48 -14.41
C TRP A 107 2.31 -3.56 -13.43
N LEU A 108 1.47 -2.64 -13.93
CA LEU A 108 0.66 -1.74 -13.11
C LEU A 108 -0.40 -2.51 -12.29
N ALA A 109 -1.03 -3.51 -12.90
CA ALA A 109 -1.98 -4.39 -12.24
C ALA A 109 -1.28 -5.24 -11.16
N ALA A 110 -0.12 -5.80 -11.46
CA ALA A 110 0.69 -6.52 -10.49
C ALA A 110 1.04 -5.63 -9.29
N PHE A 111 1.53 -4.41 -9.53
CA PHE A 111 1.82 -3.44 -8.47
C PHE A 111 0.62 -3.24 -7.54
N LEU A 112 -0.56 -2.98 -8.11
CA LEU A 112 -1.76 -2.70 -7.33
C LEU A 112 -2.27 -3.94 -6.58
N VAL A 113 -2.38 -5.08 -7.26
CA VAL A 113 -2.90 -6.33 -6.68
C VAL A 113 -1.98 -6.85 -5.57
N LEU A 114 -0.66 -6.85 -5.78
CA LEU A 114 0.31 -7.30 -4.78
C LEU A 114 0.33 -6.38 -3.55
N THR A 115 0.19 -5.07 -3.74
CA THR A 115 0.14 -4.11 -2.63
C THR A 115 -1.12 -4.32 -1.79
N ILE A 116 -2.30 -4.38 -2.43
CA ILE A 116 -3.58 -4.63 -1.74
C ILE A 116 -3.55 -5.98 -1.03
N ALA A 117 -3.09 -7.04 -1.70
CA ALA A 117 -2.98 -8.37 -1.09
C ALA A 117 -2.03 -8.34 0.11
N GLY A 118 -0.89 -7.66 0.00
CA GLY A 118 0.08 -7.51 1.08
C GLY A 118 -0.50 -6.77 2.29
N GLU A 119 -1.20 -5.66 2.08
CA GLU A 119 -1.91 -4.93 3.14
C GLU A 119 -2.98 -5.82 3.82
N ARG A 120 -3.75 -6.58 3.04
CA ARG A 120 -4.76 -7.49 3.58
C ARG A 120 -4.13 -8.62 4.40
N LEU A 121 -2.98 -9.15 3.99
CA LEU A 121 -2.23 -10.14 4.75
C LEU A 121 -1.67 -9.54 6.06
N GLU A 122 -1.24 -8.28 6.04
CA GLU A 122 -0.80 -7.55 7.21
C GLU A 122 -1.94 -7.40 8.23
N LEU A 123 -3.13 -6.99 7.78
CA LEU A 123 -4.34 -6.89 8.62
C LEU A 123 -4.80 -8.24 9.15
N ALA A 124 -4.80 -9.29 8.32
CA ALA A 124 -5.17 -10.64 8.74
C ALA A 124 -4.23 -11.14 9.85
N ARG A 125 -2.92 -10.87 9.74
CA ARG A 125 -1.95 -11.19 10.78
C ARG A 125 -2.25 -10.44 12.08
N VAL A 126 -2.51 -9.13 12.02
CA VAL A 126 -2.83 -8.34 13.22
C VAL A 126 -4.12 -8.84 13.88
N ALA A 127 -5.15 -9.18 13.09
CA ALA A 127 -6.40 -9.74 13.60
C ALA A 127 -6.22 -11.11 14.28
N LEU A 128 -5.36 -11.97 13.73
CA LEU A 128 -5.04 -13.27 14.33
C LEU A 128 -4.24 -13.15 15.64
N LEU A 129 -3.44 -12.09 15.78
CA LEU A 129 -2.62 -11.83 16.97
C LEU A 129 -3.35 -10.96 18.01
N ALA A 130 -4.52 -10.41 17.69
CA ALA A 130 -5.32 -9.63 18.62
C ALA A 130 -5.93 -10.55 19.70
N PRO A 131 -5.80 -10.22 21.01
CA PRO A 131 -6.41 -10.99 22.08
C PRO A 131 -7.92 -11.13 21.88
N ALA A 132 -8.47 -12.32 22.11
CA ALA A 132 -9.91 -12.56 22.06
C ALA A 132 -10.64 -11.56 22.99
N PRO A 133 -11.74 -10.94 22.54
CA PRO A 133 -12.51 -10.04 23.39
C PRO A 133 -12.91 -10.78 24.67
N ASN A 134 -12.59 -10.18 25.83
CA ASN A 134 -12.98 -10.70 27.14
C ASN A 134 -14.51 -10.92 27.11
N PRO A 135 -15.03 -12.11 27.50
CA PRO A 135 -16.47 -12.35 27.50
C PRO A 135 -17.16 -11.24 28.31
N PRO A 136 -18.32 -10.75 27.85
CA PRO A 136 -18.94 -9.59 28.45
C PRO A 136 -19.32 -9.92 29.90
N SER A 137 -18.75 -9.18 30.85
CA SER A 137 -18.91 -9.39 32.29
C SER A 137 -20.27 -8.91 32.84
N TRP A 138 -21.31 -8.95 32.01
CA TRP A 138 -22.64 -8.61 32.49
C TRP A 138 -23.12 -9.77 33.38
N PRO A 139 -23.57 -9.50 34.62
CA PRO A 139 -24.11 -10.55 35.48
C PRO A 139 -25.39 -11.06 34.85
N ALA A 140 -25.50 -12.38 34.71
CA ALA A 140 -26.70 -13.08 34.27
C ALA A 140 -27.88 -12.79 35.21
N SER A 141 -28.50 -11.62 35.11
CA SER A 141 -29.82 -11.34 35.69
C SER A 141 -30.87 -11.96 34.78
N ALA A 142 -30.89 -13.29 34.73
CA ALA A 142 -32.02 -14.01 34.18
C ALA A 142 -33.22 -13.74 35.10
N PRO A 143 -34.37 -13.25 34.58
CA PRO A 143 -35.58 -13.15 35.38
C PRO A 143 -36.00 -14.58 35.79
N SER A 144 -36.16 -14.81 37.09
CA SER A 144 -36.69 -16.07 37.63
C SER A 144 -38.10 -16.32 37.09
N PRO A 145 -38.44 -17.56 36.66
CA PRO A 145 -39.77 -17.86 36.17
C PRO A 145 -40.82 -17.67 37.28
N PRO A 146 -42.04 -17.21 36.95
CA PRO A 146 -43.10 -17.04 37.94
C PRO A 146 -43.50 -18.40 38.53
N VAL A 147 -43.38 -18.53 39.85
CA VAL A 147 -43.96 -19.65 40.60
C VAL A 147 -45.48 -19.53 40.50
N SER A 148 -46.11 -20.38 39.69
CA SER A 148 -47.56 -20.61 39.75
C SER A 148 -47.84 -21.59 40.89
N SER A 149 -48.41 -21.10 42.00
CA SER A 149 -49.00 -21.94 43.04
C SER A 149 -50.32 -22.55 42.53
N PRO A 150 -50.52 -23.88 42.63
CA PRO A 150 -51.81 -24.49 42.30
C PRO A 150 -52.87 -24.17 43.38
N PRO A 151 -54.17 -24.19 43.01
CA PRO A 151 -55.30 -23.88 43.89
C PRO A 151 -55.59 -24.96 44.94
#